data_AF-Q9FPI8-F1
#
_entry.id   AF-Q9FPI8-F1
#
_cell.length_a   1.000
_cell.length_b   1.000
_cell.length_c   1.000
_cell.angle_alpha   90.00
_cell.angle_beta   90.00
_cell.angle_gamma   90.00
#
_symmetry.space_group_name_H-M   'P 1'
#
loop_
_entity.id
_entity.type
_entity.pdbx_description
1 polymer ?
#
loop_
_entity_poly.entity_id
_entity_poly.type
_entity_poly.pdbx_seq_one_letter_code
_entity_poly.pdbx_strand_id
1 'polypeptide(L)'
;MSRSMLSITCRMCITLCMHISIVTTLPSRVSPSFFKESSVEEREHAELLMEYQNKRGGRVKLQPMVLPQSEFDHPEKGDALYAMELALSLEKLVNEKLLNLHSVASKNDDVQLADFIESVFLNEQVEAIKKISEYVSQLRRLGKGHGTWHFDQELLGAAA
;
A
#
# COMPACT_ATOMS: atom_id res chain seq x y z
N MET A 1 -7.71 1.49 25.78
CA MET A 1 -6.55 1.36 24.86
C MET A 1 -5.27 1.75 25.59
N SER A 2 -4.26 0.88 25.59
CA SER A 2 -2.95 1.15 26.21
C SER A 2 -2.14 2.18 25.40
N ARG A 3 -1.19 2.87 26.04
CA ARG A 3 -0.33 3.86 25.36
C ARG A 3 0.50 3.25 24.22
N SER A 4 0.83 1.96 24.32
CA SER A 4 1.53 1.20 23.28
C SER A 4 0.67 0.98 22.04
N MET A 5 -0.62 0.64 22.20
CA MET A 5 -1.55 0.52 21.06
C MET A 5 -1.74 1.85 20.33
N LEU A 6 -1.88 2.97 21.05
CA LEU A 6 -2.00 4.31 20.45
C LEU A 6 -0.79 4.71 19.60
N SER A 7 0.42 4.31 19.99
CA SER A 7 1.64 4.69 19.26
C SER A 7 1.83 3.88 17.98
N ILE A 8 1.21 2.70 17.86
CA ILE A 8 1.46 1.77 16.76
C ILE A 8 0.41 1.94 15.66
N THR A 9 -0.87 2.15 16.01
CA THR A 9 -1.88 2.58 15.01
C THR A 9 -1.46 3.88 14.32
N CYS A 10 -0.92 4.83 15.08
CA CYS A 10 -0.38 6.09 14.57
C CYS A 10 0.79 5.90 13.58
N ARG A 11 1.70 4.94 13.83
CA ARG A 11 2.81 4.63 12.89
C ARG A 11 2.35 3.91 11.63
N MET A 12 1.26 3.16 11.72
CA MET A 12 0.71 2.47 10.56
C MET A 12 -0.01 3.42 9.61
N CYS A 13 -0.77 4.41 10.13
CA CYS A 13 -1.31 5.49 9.29
C CYS A 13 -0.21 6.18 8.47
N ILE A 14 1.00 6.35 9.03
CA ILE A 14 2.13 6.94 8.29
C ILE A 14 2.63 6.02 7.18
N THR A 15 2.65 4.71 7.42
CA THR A 15 3.14 3.73 6.43
C THR A 15 2.18 3.69 5.24
N LEU A 16 0.88 3.67 5.50
CA LEU A 16 -0.18 3.80 4.49
C LEU A 16 -0.06 5.14 3.74
N CYS A 17 0.19 6.24 4.46
CA CYS A 17 0.39 7.55 3.83
C CYS A 17 1.69 7.69 3.02
N MET A 18 2.74 6.94 3.35
CA MET A 18 3.95 6.85 2.52
C MET A 18 3.67 6.06 1.24
N HIS A 19 2.79 5.05 1.31
CA HIS A 19 2.29 4.35 0.12
C HIS A 19 1.53 5.32 -0.80
N ILE A 20 0.59 6.11 -0.27
CA ILE A 20 -0.13 7.18 -0.98
C ILE A 20 0.83 8.16 -1.69
N SER A 21 1.89 8.59 -1.00
CA SER A 21 2.81 9.61 -1.53
C SER A 21 3.72 9.08 -2.64
N ILE A 22 4.22 7.85 -2.52
CA ILE A 22 5.07 7.25 -3.57
C ILE A 22 4.21 6.92 -4.79
N VAL A 23 3.03 6.33 -4.58
CA VAL A 23 2.11 5.95 -5.64
C VAL A 23 1.65 7.16 -6.47
N THR A 24 1.43 8.32 -5.87
CA THR A 24 1.06 9.56 -6.59
C THR A 24 2.22 10.23 -7.34
N THR A 25 3.47 9.90 -7.00
CA THR A 25 4.67 10.51 -7.59
C THR A 25 5.38 9.60 -8.60
N LEU A 26 4.96 8.33 -8.69
CA LEU A 26 5.43 7.41 -9.73
C LEU A 26 5.22 8.00 -11.12
N PRO A 27 6.18 7.81 -12.04
CA PRO A 27 6.25 8.55 -13.28
C PRO A 27 5.02 8.22 -14.13
N SER A 28 4.35 9.27 -14.59
CA SER A 28 3.12 9.29 -15.38
C SER A 28 3.17 8.53 -16.72
N ARG A 29 4.24 7.79 -17.01
CA ARG A 29 4.42 6.98 -18.22
C ARG A 29 3.86 5.56 -18.11
N VAL A 30 3.49 5.11 -16.90
CA VAL A 30 3.01 3.74 -16.65
C VAL A 30 1.74 3.81 -15.82
N SER A 31 0.62 3.45 -16.44
CA SER A 31 -0.76 3.47 -15.97
C SER A 31 -1.06 4.44 -14.81
N PRO A 32 -1.21 5.75 -15.10
CA PRO A 32 -1.54 6.76 -14.10
C PRO A 32 -2.87 6.49 -13.38
N SER A 33 -3.81 5.80 -14.02
CA SER A 33 -5.10 5.43 -13.41
C SER A 33 -4.92 4.43 -12.28
N PHE A 34 -4.14 3.37 -12.48
CA PHE A 34 -3.91 2.34 -11.47
C PHE A 34 -3.30 2.91 -10.19
N PHE A 35 -2.23 3.71 -10.33
CA PHE A 35 -1.60 4.32 -9.18
C PHE A 35 -2.51 5.39 -8.54
N LYS A 36 -3.27 6.15 -9.33
CA LYS A 36 -4.25 7.08 -8.77
C LYS A 36 -5.34 6.38 -7.96
N GLU A 37 -5.86 5.26 -8.45
CA GLU A 37 -6.86 4.44 -7.75
C GLU A 37 -6.30 3.85 -6.47
N SER A 38 -5.11 3.24 -6.54
CA SER A 38 -4.39 2.72 -5.36
C SER A 38 -4.13 3.81 -4.31
N SER A 39 -3.79 5.03 -4.72
CA SER A 39 -3.65 6.16 -3.79
C SER A 39 -4.96 6.55 -3.10
N VAL A 40 -6.11 6.37 -3.76
CA VAL A 40 -7.43 6.67 -3.17
C VAL A 40 -7.81 5.57 -2.17
N GLU A 41 -7.65 4.31 -2.57
CA GLU A 41 -7.88 3.14 -1.73
C GLU A 41 -7.07 3.21 -0.42
N GLU A 42 -5.78 3.55 -0.51
CA GLU A 42 -4.93 3.64 0.68
C GLU A 42 -5.29 4.80 1.61
N ARG A 43 -5.91 5.85 1.07
CA ARG A 43 -6.47 6.92 1.89
C ARG A 43 -7.71 6.43 2.65
N GLU A 44 -8.56 5.64 2.00
CA GLU A 44 -9.72 5.01 2.64
C GLU A 44 -9.28 4.05 3.75
N HIS A 45 -8.22 3.26 3.55
CA HIS A 45 -7.60 2.45 4.60
C HIS A 45 -7.13 3.27 5.81
N ALA A 46 -6.48 4.41 5.56
CA ALA A 46 -6.05 5.31 6.63
C ALA A 46 -7.25 5.90 7.38
N GLU A 47 -8.31 6.30 6.68
CA GLU A 47 -9.56 6.80 7.26
C GLU A 47 -10.25 5.74 8.12
N LEU A 48 -10.36 4.49 7.65
CA LEU A 48 -10.91 3.36 8.41
C LEU A 48 -10.17 3.14 9.73
N LEU A 49 -8.83 3.20 9.73
CA LEU A 49 -8.05 3.11 10.96
C LEU A 49 -8.30 4.29 11.91
N MET A 50 -8.43 5.51 11.37
CA MET A 50 -8.75 6.71 12.16
C MET A 50 -10.13 6.63 12.80
N GLU A 51 -11.13 6.17 12.05
CA GLU A 51 -12.48 5.93 12.54
C GLU A 51 -12.51 4.84 13.60
N TYR A 52 -11.83 3.72 13.37
CA TYR A 52 -11.74 2.64 14.36
C TYR A 52 -11.07 3.12 15.65
N GLN A 53 -9.99 3.89 15.54
CA GLN A 53 -9.32 4.49 16.67
C GLN A 53 -10.28 5.37 17.50
N ASN A 54 -11.07 6.22 16.84
CA ASN A 54 -12.05 7.07 17.51
C ASN A 54 -13.18 6.24 18.14
N LYS A 55 -13.68 5.20 17.44
CA LYS A 55 -14.72 4.28 17.92
C LYS A 55 -14.33 3.56 19.21
N ARG A 56 -13.06 3.22 19.38
CA ARG A 56 -12.51 2.60 20.60
C ARG A 56 -12.17 3.60 21.71
N GLY A 57 -12.50 4.89 21.53
CA GLY A 57 -12.18 5.97 22.47
C GLY A 57 -10.69 6.36 22.48
N GLY A 58 -9.94 5.95 21.47
CA GLY A 58 -8.57 6.39 21.22
C GLY A 58 -8.52 7.81 20.69
N ARG A 59 -7.31 8.38 20.61
CA ARG A 59 -7.08 9.67 19.96
C ARG A 59 -6.19 9.45 18.74
N VAL A 60 -6.64 9.93 17.59
CA VAL A 60 -5.81 9.96 16.38
C VAL A 60 -4.70 10.99 16.56
N LYS A 61 -3.47 10.61 16.23
CA LYS A 61 -2.33 11.51 16.14
C LYS A 61 -1.76 11.34 14.75
N LEU A 62 -1.80 12.39 13.93
CA LEU A 62 -1.14 12.39 12.63
C LEU A 62 0.31 12.81 12.83
N GLN A 63 1.24 12.11 12.18
CA GLN A 63 2.66 12.47 12.19
C GLN A 63 3.05 13.03 10.82
N PRO A 64 4.13 13.83 10.74
CA PRO A 64 4.63 14.34 9.48
C PRO A 64 5.00 13.20 8.52
N MET A 65 4.65 13.36 7.25
CA MET A 65 5.04 12.45 6.18
C MET A 65 6.41 12.84 5.62
N VAL A 66 7.20 11.84 5.25
CA VAL A 66 8.45 12.07 4.50
C VAL A 66 8.09 12.30 3.04
N LEU A 67 8.78 13.23 2.38
CA LEU A 67 8.61 13.46 0.96
C LEU A 67 9.03 12.20 0.19
N PRO A 68 8.18 11.68 -0.71
CA PRO A 68 8.53 10.54 -1.53
C PRO A 68 9.64 10.91 -2.52
N GLN A 69 10.37 9.90 -2.98
CA GLN A 69 11.31 10.06 -4.09
C GLN A 69 10.52 10.42 -5.36
N SER A 70 11.00 11.38 -6.16
CA SER A 70 10.32 11.87 -7.37
C SER A 70 10.91 11.35 -8.67
N GLU A 71 12.03 10.62 -8.61
CA GLU A 71 12.75 10.10 -9.76
C GLU A 71 12.74 8.58 -9.75
N PHE A 72 12.22 7.99 -10.83
CA PHE A 72 12.04 6.55 -10.98
C PHE A 72 12.59 6.03 -12.32
N ASP A 73 13.38 6.85 -13.02
CA ASP A 73 14.03 6.45 -14.26
C ASP A 73 15.06 5.35 -13.94
N HIS A 74 14.84 4.14 -14.49
CA HIS A 74 15.74 3.01 -14.25
C HIS A 74 16.24 2.44 -15.57
N PRO A 75 17.47 2.77 -16.03
CA PRO A 75 17.95 2.43 -17.36
C PRO A 75 18.01 0.92 -17.62
N GLU A 76 18.33 0.11 -16.60
CA GLU A 76 18.42 -1.36 -16.73
C GLU A 76 17.06 -2.07 -16.72
N LYS A 77 16.12 -1.68 -15.84
CA LYS A 77 14.82 -2.34 -15.69
C LYS A 77 13.71 -1.74 -16.56
N GLY A 78 13.82 -0.45 -16.87
CA GLY A 78 12.74 0.36 -17.43
C GLY A 78 11.78 0.83 -16.34
N ASP A 79 11.19 1.99 -16.56
CA ASP A 79 10.40 2.74 -15.56
C ASP A 79 9.21 1.91 -15.05
N ALA A 80 8.54 1.14 -15.92
CA ALA A 80 7.37 0.32 -15.58
C ALA A 80 7.68 -0.83 -14.63
N LEU A 81 8.71 -1.61 -14.96
CA LEU A 81 9.11 -2.74 -14.14
C LEU A 81 9.62 -2.24 -12.78
N TYR A 82 10.40 -1.15 -12.78
CA TYR A 82 10.87 -0.56 -11.54
C TYR A 82 9.73 -0.04 -10.66
N ALA A 83 8.76 0.67 -11.24
CA ALA A 83 7.58 1.16 -10.53
C ALA A 83 6.77 0.02 -9.89
N MET A 84 6.49 -1.06 -10.63
CA MET A 84 5.74 -2.20 -10.11
C MET A 84 6.51 -3.00 -9.05
N GLU A 85 7.84 -3.11 -9.17
CA GLU A 85 8.67 -3.71 -8.12
C GLU A 85 8.69 -2.88 -6.84
N LEU A 86 8.69 -1.56 -6.98
CA LEU A 86 8.60 -0.66 -5.83
C LEU A 86 7.23 -0.76 -5.16
N ALA A 87 6.15 -0.74 -5.94
CA ALA A 87 4.79 -0.93 -5.44
C ALA A 87 4.66 -2.26 -4.67
N LEU A 88 5.16 -3.36 -5.25
CA LEU A 88 5.19 -4.66 -4.58
C LEU A 88 5.98 -4.64 -3.26
N SER A 89 7.08 -3.90 -3.21
CA SER A 89 7.90 -3.77 -2.01
C SER A 89 7.18 -2.97 -0.92
N LEU A 90 6.43 -1.93 -1.31
CA LEU A 90 5.61 -1.13 -0.40
C LEU A 90 4.43 -1.93 0.15
N GLU A 91 3.72 -2.68 -0.69
CA GLU A 91 2.63 -3.56 -0.23
C GLU A 91 3.09 -4.59 0.79
N LYS A 92 4.25 -5.21 0.55
CA LYS A 92 4.86 -6.14 1.50
C LYS A 92 5.24 -5.46 2.82
N LEU A 93 5.73 -4.23 2.75
CA LEU A 93 6.04 -3.44 3.95
C LEU A 93 4.79 -3.09 4.74
N VAL A 94 3.70 -2.66 4.07
CA VAL A 94 2.40 -2.38 4.69
C VAL A 94 1.87 -3.65 5.38
N ASN A 95 1.90 -4.80 4.70
CA ASN A 95 1.49 -6.07 5.29
C ASN A 95 2.33 -6.45 6.52
N GLU A 96 3.65 -6.26 6.49
CA GLU A 96 4.51 -6.45 7.66
C GLU A 96 4.10 -5.53 8.82
N LYS A 97 3.73 -4.28 8.56
CA LYS A 97 3.25 -3.35 9.60
C LYS A 97 1.89 -3.74 10.15
N LEU A 98 0.98 -4.25 9.32
CA LEU A 98 -0.31 -4.79 9.76
C LEU A 98 -0.14 -6.02 10.66
N LEU A 99 0.74 -6.95 10.28
CA LEU A 99 1.10 -8.10 11.13
C LEU A 99 1.73 -7.68 12.46
N ASN A 100 2.54 -6.62 12.45
CA ASN A 100 3.08 -6.05 13.69
C ASN A 100 1.98 -5.42 14.56
N LEU A 101 1.01 -4.71 13.98
CA LEU A 101 -0.13 -4.20 14.76
C LEU A 101 -0.97 -5.35 15.32
N HIS A 102 -1.25 -6.36 14.50
CA HIS A 102 -1.97 -7.56 14.92
C HIS A 102 -1.27 -8.23 16.10
N SER A 103 0.05 -8.44 16.02
CA SER A 103 0.85 -9.00 17.12
C SER A 103 0.72 -8.17 18.41
N VAL A 104 0.65 -6.84 18.31
CA VAL A 104 0.42 -5.97 19.47
C VAL A 104 -0.99 -6.15 20.02
N ALA A 105 -2.01 -6.24 19.17
CA ALA A 105 -3.38 -6.52 19.59
C ALA A 105 -3.45 -7.84 20.36
N SER A 106 -2.88 -8.92 19.81
CA SER A 106 -2.82 -10.23 20.46
C SER A 106 -2.05 -10.21 21.78
N LYS A 107 -0.90 -9.51 21.85
CA LYS A 107 -0.11 -9.39 23.10
C LYS A 107 -0.82 -8.61 24.21
N ASN A 108 -1.83 -7.82 23.88
CA ASN A 108 -2.64 -7.07 24.84
C ASN A 108 -4.04 -7.67 25.02
N ASP A 109 -4.28 -8.88 24.49
CA ASP A 109 -5.58 -9.57 24.51
C ASP A 109 -6.73 -8.72 23.93
N ASP A 110 -6.43 -7.82 22.99
CA ASP A 110 -7.44 -7.00 22.31
C ASP A 110 -8.01 -7.77 21.11
N VAL A 111 -8.89 -8.73 21.43
CA VAL A 111 -9.51 -9.63 20.45
C VAL A 111 -10.26 -8.89 19.34
N GLN A 112 -10.88 -7.76 19.65
CA GLN A 112 -11.65 -6.97 18.69
C GLN A 112 -10.75 -6.19 17.73
N LEU A 113 -9.59 -5.73 18.20
CA LEU A 113 -8.61 -5.09 17.32
C LEU A 113 -7.94 -6.12 16.42
N ALA A 114 -7.59 -7.31 16.94
CA ALA A 114 -7.01 -8.38 16.14
C ALA A 114 -7.96 -8.80 15.01
N ASP A 115 -9.23 -9.07 15.33
CA ASP A 115 -10.27 -9.43 14.36
C ASP A 115 -10.49 -8.34 13.31
N PHE A 116 -10.52 -7.06 13.71
CA PHE A 116 -10.63 -5.94 12.77
C PHE A 116 -9.45 -5.89 11.78
N ILE A 117 -8.22 -6.13 12.24
CA ILE A 117 -7.05 -6.13 11.35
C ILE A 117 -7.05 -7.32 10.41
N GLU A 118 -7.43 -8.50 10.89
CA GLU A 118 -7.55 -9.71 10.06
C GLU A 118 -8.62 -9.57 8.98
N SER A 119 -9.84 -9.18 9.38
CA SER A 119 -11.02 -9.15 8.52
C SER A 119 -10.96 -8.06 7.46
N VAL A 120 -10.50 -6.86 7.85
CA VAL A 120 -10.51 -5.69 6.96
C VAL A 120 -9.24 -5.61 6.13
N PHE A 121 -8.05 -5.86 6.70
CA PHE A 121 -6.79 -5.52 6.01
C PHE A 121 -6.01 -6.74 5.53
N LEU A 122 -5.79 -7.75 6.38
CA LEU A 122 -4.83 -8.83 6.05
C LEU A 122 -5.28 -9.68 4.85
N ASN A 123 -6.58 -9.90 4.68
CA ASN A 123 -7.09 -10.61 3.50
C ASN A 123 -6.88 -9.81 2.21
N GLU A 124 -7.18 -8.50 2.24
CA GLU A 124 -7.02 -7.60 1.10
C GLU A 124 -5.54 -7.47 0.70
N GLN A 125 -4.64 -7.35 1.68
CA GLN A 125 -3.20 -7.28 1.42
C GLN A 125 -2.65 -8.53 0.70
N VAL A 126 -3.15 -9.73 1.02
CA VAL A 126 -2.69 -10.96 0.36
C VAL A 126 -3.07 -10.94 -1.13
N GLU A 127 -4.29 -10.52 -1.45
CA GLU A 127 -4.75 -10.41 -2.84
C GLU A 127 -4.04 -9.28 -3.58
N ALA A 128 -3.82 -8.13 -2.94
CA ALA A 128 -3.06 -7.01 -3.50
C ALA A 128 -1.62 -7.41 -3.84
N ILE A 129 -0.89 -8.02 -2.89
CA ILE A 129 0.48 -8.49 -3.10
C ILE A 129 0.55 -9.50 -4.26
N LYS A 130 -0.43 -10.41 -4.35
CA LYS A 130 -0.50 -11.39 -5.45
C LYS A 130 -0.71 -10.69 -6.79
N LYS A 131 -1.68 -9.79 -6.88
CA LYS A 131 -2.00 -9.01 -8.10
C LYS A 131 -0.76 -8.25 -8.61
N ILE A 132 -0.07 -7.51 -7.73
CA ILE A 132 1.14 -6.78 -8.14
C ILE A 132 2.30 -7.75 -8.48
N SER A 133 2.41 -8.89 -7.79
CA SER A 133 3.42 -9.91 -8.14
C SER A 133 3.20 -10.50 -9.54
N GLU A 134 1.94 -10.70 -9.94
CA GLU A 134 1.58 -11.13 -11.29
C GLU A 134 1.96 -10.06 -12.33
N TYR A 135 1.68 -8.79 -12.06
CA TYR A 135 2.11 -7.65 -12.88
C TYR A 135 3.62 -7.58 -13.07
N VAL A 136 4.40 -7.70 -11.99
CA VAL A 136 5.87 -7.75 -12.06
C VAL A 136 6.33 -8.93 -12.93
N SER A 137 5.70 -10.09 -12.78
CA SER A 137 6.04 -11.29 -13.55
C SER A 137 5.72 -11.13 -15.04
N GLN A 138 4.61 -10.48 -15.38
CA GLN A 138 4.23 -10.16 -16.76
C GLN A 138 5.20 -9.16 -17.39
N LEU A 139 5.52 -8.06 -16.70
CA LEU A 139 6.49 -7.08 -17.17
C LEU A 139 7.88 -7.68 -17.39
N ARG A 140 8.34 -8.57 -16.50
CA ARG A 140 9.61 -9.31 -16.67
C ARG A 140 9.61 -10.21 -17.90
N ARG A 141 8.46 -10.79 -18.26
CA ARG A 141 8.31 -11.66 -19.42
C ARG A 141 8.22 -10.88 -20.73
N LEU A 142 7.49 -9.77 -20.73
CA LEU A 142 7.23 -8.94 -21.90
C LEU A 142 8.44 -8.07 -22.29
N GLY A 143 9.29 -7.71 -21.33
CA GLY A 143 10.46 -6.86 -21.56
C GLY A 143 10.10 -5.42 -21.86
N LYS A 144 11.08 -4.65 -22.35
CA LYS A 144 10.93 -3.21 -22.62
C LYS A 144 10.27 -2.94 -23.98
N GLY A 145 9.72 -1.73 -24.14
CA GLY A 145 9.19 -1.24 -25.42
C GLY A 145 7.75 -1.68 -25.64
N HIS A 146 7.47 -2.41 -26.71
CA HIS A 146 6.11 -2.79 -27.10
C HIS A 146 5.39 -3.64 -26.03
N GLY A 147 6.12 -4.48 -25.31
CA GLY A 147 5.58 -5.27 -24.21
C GLY A 147 5.04 -4.42 -23.05
N THR A 148 5.74 -3.33 -22.72
CA THR A 148 5.31 -2.37 -21.69
C THR A 148 4.06 -1.60 -22.13
N TRP A 149 3.96 -1.25 -23.41
CA TRP A 149 2.76 -0.57 -23.95
C TRP A 149 1.52 -1.47 -23.92
N HIS A 150 1.65 -2.74 -24.30
CA HIS A 150 0.52 -3.69 -24.23
C HIS A 150 0.05 -3.90 -22.78
N PHE A 151 0.98 -4.02 -21.85
CA PHE A 151 0.69 -4.13 -20.42
C PHE A 151 -0.03 -2.88 -19.89
N ASP A 152 0.38 -1.69 -20.32
CA ASP A 152 -0.30 -0.42 -19.98
C ASP A 152 -1.76 -0.40 -20.49
N GLN A 153 -2.02 -0.90 -21.70
CA GLN A 153 -3.38 -1.04 -22.24
C GLN A 153 -4.23 -2.04 -21.45
N GLU A 154 -3.68 -3.18 -21.05
CA GLU A 154 -4.39 -4.16 -20.21
C GLU A 154 -4.75 -3.58 -18.84
N LEU A 155 -3.87 -2.77 -18.24
CA LEU A 155 -4.14 -2.07 -16.99
C LEU A 155 -5.24 -1.00 -17.14
N LEU A 156 -5.25 -0.26 -18.25
CA LEU A 156 -6.32 0.70 -18.55
C LEU A 156 -7.66 0.00 -18.80
N GLY A 157 -7.64 -1.16 -19.47
CA GLY A 157 -8.84 -1.95 -19.76
C GLY A 157 -9.42 -2.67 -18.54
N ALA A 158 -8.60 -2.99 -17.53
CA ALA A 158 -9.06 -3.56 -16.27
C ALA A 158 -9.72 -2.54 -15.33
N ALA A 159 -9.56 -1.23 -15.60
CA ALA A 159 -10.15 -0.13 -14.84
C ALA A 159 -11.50 0.38 -15.43
N ALA A 160 -11.99 -0.24 -16.51
CA ALA A 160 -13.25 0.08 -17.19
C ALA A 160 -14.33 -0.98 -16.92
#